data_AF-A0A497GAV9-F1
#
_entry.id   AF-A0A497GAV9-F1
#
_cell.length_a   1.000
_cell.length_b   1.000
_cell.length_c   1.000
_cell.angle_alpha   90.00
_cell.angle_beta   90.00
_cell.angle_gamma   90.00
#
_symmetry.space_group_name_H-M   'P 1'
#
loop_
_entity.id
_entity.type
_entity.pdbx_description
1 polymer ?
#
loop_
_entity_poly.entity_id
_entity_poly.type
_entity_poly.pdbx_seq_one_letter_code
_entity_poly.pdbx_strand_id
1 'polypeptide(L)'
;MLEERKRPSSVLLAMTIAPAPLLLLIWFLTEGFSLRPSLPHIFSKIAPMVLAILSIIIAIFTFNLAKDEEPEWGPALPFKVIEGAAIAYVVLAVIFLLLIASTYFLP
;
A
#
# COMPACT_ATOMS: atom_id res chain seq x y z
N MET A 1 21.90 -3.99 -29.66
CA MET A 1 20.90 -3.23 -28.88
C MET A 1 20.41 -4.18 -27.80
N LEU A 2 20.61 -3.85 -26.54
CA LEU A 2 19.96 -4.57 -25.44
C LEU A 2 18.45 -4.31 -25.60
N GLU A 3 17.64 -5.36 -25.73
CA GLU A 3 16.20 -5.19 -25.79
C GLU A 3 15.71 -4.65 -24.44
N GLU A 4 15.18 -3.43 -24.43
CA GLU A 4 14.51 -2.87 -23.25
C GLU A 4 13.29 -3.71 -22.87
N ARG A 5 13.09 -3.87 -21.56
CA ARG A 5 12.00 -4.68 -21.03
C ARG A 5 10.67 -3.95 -21.25
N LYS A 6 9.82 -4.50 -22.13
CA LYS A 6 8.51 -3.90 -22.45
C LYS A 6 7.40 -4.19 -21.44
N ARG A 7 7.67 -4.98 -20.40
CA ARG A 7 6.68 -5.43 -19.42
C ARG A 7 7.23 -5.35 -18.00
N PRO A 8 6.39 -4.99 -17.01
CA PRO A 8 6.74 -5.04 -15.59
C PRO A 8 7.29 -6.41 -15.19
N SER A 9 8.28 -6.42 -14.30
CA SER A 9 8.80 -7.65 -13.72
C SER A 9 7.76 -8.35 -12.84
N SER A 10 7.92 -9.66 -12.66
CA SER A 10 7.10 -10.40 -11.69
C SER A 10 7.27 -9.87 -10.26
N VAL A 11 8.44 -9.33 -9.93
CA VAL A 11 8.72 -8.70 -8.63
C VAL A 11 7.89 -7.42 -8.50
N LEU A 12 7.92 -6.54 -9.51
CA LEU A 12 7.14 -5.31 -9.52
C LEU A 12 5.63 -5.60 -9.45
N LEU A 13 5.15 -6.61 -10.17
CA LEU A 13 3.75 -7.04 -10.09
C LEU A 13 3.38 -7.56 -8.69
N ALA A 14 4.25 -8.38 -8.08
CA ALA A 14 4.02 -8.86 -6.71
C ALA A 14 3.99 -7.71 -5.69
N MET A 15 4.92 -6.75 -5.82
CA MET A 15 4.98 -5.58 -4.96
C MET A 15 3.79 -4.64 -5.17
N THR A 16 3.23 -4.58 -6.37
CA THR A 16 1.99 -3.82 -6.65
C THR A 16 0.79 -4.41 -5.90
N ILE A 17 0.71 -5.74 -5.78
CA ILE A 17 -0.40 -6.42 -5.11
C ILE A 17 -0.22 -6.40 -3.58
N ALA A 18 1.02 -6.46 -3.08
CA ALA A 18 1.33 -6.66 -1.66
C ALA A 18 0.71 -5.63 -0.66
N PRO A 19 0.55 -4.33 -0.97
CA PRO A 19 -0.16 -3.38 -0.11
C PRO A 19 -1.63 -3.74 0.13
N ALA A 20 -2.33 -4.27 -0.88
CA ALA A 20 -3.77 -4.54 -0.81
C ALA A 20 -4.19 -5.46 0.35
N PRO A 21 -3.61 -6.66 0.56
CA PRO A 21 -3.97 -7.52 1.68
C PRO A 21 -3.65 -6.88 3.04
N LEU A 22 -2.62 -6.03 3.14
CA LEU A 22 -2.31 -5.32 4.39
C LEU A 22 -3.43 -4.33 4.74
N LEU A 23 -3.89 -3.56 3.76
CA LEU A 23 -4.99 -2.62 3.94
C LEU A 23 -6.32 -3.33 4.23
N LEU A 24 -6.60 -4.44 3.56
CA LEU A 24 -7.77 -5.27 3.88
C LEU A 24 -7.71 -5.82 5.30
N LEU A 25 -6.53 -6.28 5.74
CA LEU A 25 -6.34 -6.78 7.09
C LEU A 25 -6.58 -5.68 8.14
N ILE A 26 -6.17 -4.44 7.88
CA ILE A 26 -6.50 -3.30 8.75
C ILE A 26 -8.02 -3.17 8.91
N TRP A 27 -8.77 -3.18 7.80
CA TRP A 27 -10.23 -3.08 7.86
C TRP A 27 -10.85 -4.18 8.72
N PHE A 28 -10.40 -5.43 8.60
CA PHE A 28 -10.91 -6.53 9.42
C PHE A 28 -10.53 -6.38 10.90
N LEU A 29 -9.28 -6.02 11.19
CA LEU A 29 -8.78 -5.88 12.55
C LEU A 29 -9.42 -4.72 13.32
N THR A 30 -9.81 -3.66 12.61
CA THR A 30 -10.53 -2.52 13.18
C THR A 30 -12.06 -2.69 13.11
N GLU A 31 -12.54 -3.79 12.55
CA GLU A 31 -13.97 -4.02 12.27
C GLU A 31 -14.61 -2.85 11.50
N GLY A 32 -13.90 -2.35 10.49
CA GLY A 32 -14.31 -1.16 9.74
C GLY A 32 -14.18 0.14 10.53
N PHE A 33 -13.16 0.26 11.38
CA PHE A 33 -12.93 1.39 12.28
C PHE A 33 -14.06 1.59 13.31
N SER A 34 -14.55 0.48 13.88
CA SER A 34 -15.54 0.50 14.96
C SER A 34 -15.00 1.27 16.19
N LEU A 35 -15.86 2.06 16.83
CA LEU A 35 -15.55 2.73 18.11
C LEU A 35 -15.41 1.73 19.28
N ARG A 36 -15.96 0.52 19.12
CA ARG A 36 -15.95 -0.55 20.14
C ARG A 36 -15.56 -1.88 19.48
N PRO A 37 -14.31 -2.02 19.01
CA PRO A 37 -13.88 -3.25 18.37
C PRO A 37 -13.89 -4.40 19.37
N SER A 38 -14.29 -5.60 18.94
CA SER A 38 -14.31 -6.79 19.82
C SER A 38 -12.90 -7.30 20.12
N LEU A 39 -11.95 -7.02 19.22
CA LEU A 39 -10.56 -7.46 19.34
C LEU A 39 -9.77 -6.62 20.36
N PRO A 40 -8.81 -7.24 21.08
CA PRO A 40 -7.93 -6.55 22.01
C PRO A 40 -7.20 -5.37 21.36
N HIS A 41 -6.88 -4.34 22.16
CA HIS A 41 -6.23 -3.10 21.69
C HIS A 41 -4.97 -3.32 20.84
N ILE A 42 -4.19 -4.37 21.11
CA ILE A 42 -3.00 -4.67 20.31
C ILE A 42 -3.35 -5.00 18.86
N PHE A 43 -4.49 -5.66 18.63
CA PHE A 43 -4.97 -6.06 17.31
C PHE A 43 -5.87 -5.00 16.68
N SER A 44 -6.64 -4.24 17.45
CA SER A 44 -7.54 -3.20 16.91
C SER A 44 -6.92 -1.81 16.80
N LYS A 45 -5.76 -1.56 17.45
CA LYS A 45 -5.08 -0.25 17.43
C LYS A 45 -3.65 -0.31 16.92
N ILE A 46 -2.80 -1.13 17.55
CA ILE A 46 -1.35 -1.13 17.30
C ILE A 46 -0.99 -1.85 16.00
N ALA A 47 -1.43 -3.10 15.83
CA ALA A 47 -1.14 -3.86 14.62
C ALA A 47 -1.65 -3.16 13.35
N PRO A 48 -2.86 -2.55 13.32
CA PRO A 48 -3.32 -1.78 12.17
C PRO A 48 -2.41 -0.60 11.80
N MET A 49 -1.86 0.13 12.78
CA MET A 49 -0.89 1.20 12.50
C MET A 49 0.38 0.66 11.86
N VAL A 50 0.91 -0.44 12.40
CA VAL A 50 2.13 -1.08 11.87
C VAL A 50 1.88 -1.57 10.44
N LEU A 51 0.74 -2.21 10.16
CA LEU A 51 0.36 -2.66 8.82
C LEU A 51 0.23 -1.50 7.85
N ALA A 52 -0.33 -0.36 8.27
CA ALA A 52 -0.45 0.82 7.42
C ALA A 52 0.94 1.39 7.07
N ILE A 53 1.84 1.47 8.04
CA ILE A 53 3.23 1.92 7.82
C ILE A 53 3.95 0.97 6.85
N LEU A 54 3.82 -0.34 7.04
CA LEU A 54 4.40 -1.34 6.12
C LEU A 54 3.82 -1.19 4.71
N SER A 55 2.51 -0.96 4.58
CA SER A 55 1.86 -0.71 3.29
C SER A 55 2.44 0.54 2.60
N ILE A 56 2.70 1.62 3.33
CA ILE A 56 3.34 2.84 2.80
C ILE A 56 4.75 2.52 2.30
N ILE A 57 5.55 1.82 3.11
CA ILE A 57 6.93 1.46 2.75
C ILE A 57 6.95 0.65 1.45
N ILE A 58 6.14 -0.41 1.36
CA ILE A 58 6.06 -1.25 0.16
C ILE A 58 5.60 -0.44 -1.06
N ALA A 59 4.60 0.42 -0.89
CA ALA A 59 4.10 1.25 -1.98
C ALA A 59 5.17 2.24 -2.48
N ILE A 60 5.96 2.84 -1.60
CA ILE A 60 7.09 3.72 -1.98
C ILE A 60 8.14 2.94 -2.79
N PHE A 61 8.52 1.75 -2.32
CA PHE A 61 9.45 0.91 -3.08
C PHE A 61 8.89 0.49 -4.44
N THR A 62 7.60 0.15 -4.50
CA THR A 62 6.91 -0.20 -5.74
C THR A 62 6.93 0.95 -6.74
N PHE A 63 6.69 2.17 -6.28
CA PHE A 63 6.74 3.37 -7.11
C PHE A 63 8.13 3.61 -7.69
N ASN A 64 9.18 3.52 -6.85
CA ASN A 64 10.55 3.69 -7.33
C ASN A 64 10.96 2.58 -8.30
N LEU A 65 10.64 1.32 -7.99
CA LEU A 65 10.92 0.20 -8.88
C LEU A 65 10.17 0.31 -10.21
N ALA A 66 8.94 0.81 -10.21
CA ALA A 66 8.19 1.06 -11.44
C ALA A 66 8.88 2.08 -12.34
N LYS A 67 9.46 3.13 -11.75
CA LYS A 67 10.24 4.14 -12.48
C LYS A 67 11.58 3.58 -12.97
N ASP A 68 12.23 2.74 -12.18
CA ASP A 68 13.50 2.12 -12.56
C ASP A 68 13.34 1.09 -13.68
N GLU A 69 12.19 0.40 -13.74
CA GLU A 69 11.88 -0.58 -14.79
C GLU A 69 11.19 0.03 -16.03
N GLU A 70 10.77 1.30 -15.98
CA GLU A 70 10.08 1.96 -17.09
C GLU A 70 11.01 2.08 -18.32
N PRO A 71 10.59 1.61 -19.51
CA PRO A 71 11.40 1.70 -20.71
C PRO A 71 11.52 3.15 -21.17
N GLU A 72 12.73 3.58 -21.54
CA GLU A 72 12.97 4.92 -22.10
C GLU A 72 12.28 5.07 -23.47
N TRP A 73 12.28 3.99 -24.25
CA TRP A 73 11.75 3.97 -25.61
C TRP A 73 10.74 2.82 -25.76
N GLY A 74 9.50 3.04 -25.33
CA GLY A 74 8.49 1.99 -25.42
C GLY A 74 7.15 2.32 -24.75
N PRO A 75 6.28 1.30 -24.61
CA PRO A 75 4.99 1.46 -23.96
C PRO A 75 5.14 1.66 -22.45
N ALA A 76 5.05 2.92 -22.01
CA ALA A 76 5.13 3.32 -20.60
C ALA A 76 3.82 3.12 -19.79
N LEU A 77 2.68 2.95 -20.47
CA LEU A 77 1.37 2.92 -19.82
C LEU A 77 1.25 1.92 -18.64
N PRO A 78 1.73 0.66 -18.75
CA PRO A 78 1.64 -0.28 -17.62
C PRO A 78 2.39 0.20 -16.37
N PHE A 79 3.54 0.84 -16.55
CA PHE A 79 4.35 1.39 -15.45
C PHE A 79 3.66 2.58 -14.80
N LYS A 80 3.03 3.47 -15.59
CA LYS A 80 2.23 4.58 -15.07
C LYS A 80 1.00 4.13 -14.27
N VAL A 81 0.37 3.03 -14.67
CA VAL A 81 -0.73 2.44 -13.89
C VAL A 81 -0.22 1.92 -12.55
N ILE A 82 0.95 1.27 -12.51
CA ILE A 82 1.57 0.78 -11.28
C ILE A 82 2.01 1.94 -10.37
N GLU A 83 2.63 2.98 -10.93
CA GLU A 83 2.97 4.21 -10.21
C GLU A 83 1.73 4.84 -9.56
N GLY A 84 0.64 4.97 -10.32
CA GLY A 84 -0.63 5.49 -9.83
C GLY A 84 -1.24 4.64 -8.72
N ALA A 85 -1.21 3.31 -8.87
CA ALA A 85 -1.67 2.38 -7.84
C ALA A 85 -0.83 2.50 -6.55
N ALA A 86 0.49 2.60 -6.67
CA ALA A 86 1.38 2.80 -5.53
C ALA A 86 1.06 4.11 -4.78
N ILE A 87 0.86 5.22 -5.49
CA ILE A 87 0.44 6.49 -4.88
C ILE A 87 -0.92 6.32 -4.19
N ALA A 88 -1.88 5.67 -4.84
CA ALA A 88 -3.20 5.42 -4.24
C ALA A 88 -3.10 4.61 -2.94
N TYR A 89 -2.23 3.60 -2.88
CA TYR A 89 -1.98 2.83 -1.65
C TYR A 89 -1.37 3.69 -0.54
N VAL A 90 -0.42 4.59 -0.86
CA VAL A 90 0.13 5.52 0.13
C VAL A 90 -0.97 6.42 0.69
N VAL A 91 -1.78 7.03 -0.18
CA VAL A 91 -2.88 7.91 0.24
C VAL A 91 -3.88 7.15 1.11
N LEU A 92 -4.28 5.94 0.71
CA LEU A 92 -5.24 5.13 1.47
C LEU A 92 -4.66 4.71 2.84
N ALA A 93 -3.39 4.32 2.90
CA ALA A 93 -2.72 3.98 4.14
C ALA A 93 -2.61 5.18 5.09
N VAL A 94 -2.34 6.38 4.58
CA VAL A 94 -2.34 7.62 5.37
C VAL A 94 -3.73 7.92 5.91
N ILE A 95 -4.79 7.78 5.09
CA ILE A 95 -6.18 7.92 5.55
C ILE A 95 -6.46 6.92 6.69
N PHE A 96 -6.04 5.67 6.54
CA PHE A 96 -6.23 4.64 7.58
C PHE A 96 -5.49 4.98 8.86
N LEU A 97 -4.25 5.49 8.79
CA LEU A 97 -3.50 5.97 9.97
C LEU A 97 -4.23 7.10 10.68
N LEU A 98 -4.77 8.06 9.93
CA LEU A 98 -5.53 9.17 10.49
C LEU A 98 -6.82 8.68 11.16
N LEU A 99 -7.54 7.75 10.53
CA LEU A 99 -8.74 7.14 11.13
C LEU A 99 -8.43 6.36 12.39
N ILE A 100 -7.34 5.58 12.41
CA ILE A 100 -6.89 4.86 13.61
C ILE A 100 -6.54 5.85 14.73
N ALA A 101 -5.77 6.89 14.41
CA ALA A 101 -5.39 7.92 15.38
C ALA A 101 -6.62 8.64 15.96
N SER A 102 -7.56 9.06 15.11
CA SER A 102 -8.77 9.77 15.54
C SER A 102 -9.76 8.91 16.28
N THR A 103 -9.88 7.63 15.93
CA THR A 103 -10.87 6.73 16.53
C THR A 103 -10.39 6.16 17.87
N TYR A 104 -9.09 5.91 18.01
CA TYR A 104 -8.57 5.09 19.12
C TYR A 104 -7.62 5.79 20.09
N PHE A 105 -7.08 6.96 19.72
CA PHE A 105 -6.08 7.69 20.49
C PHE A 105 -6.46 9.14 20.80
N LEU A 106 -7.42 9.72 20.08
CA LEU A 106 -8.01 11.01 20.42
C LEU A 106 -9.19 10.80 21.39
N PRO A 107 -9.34 11.67 22.42
CA PRO A 107 -10.38 11.55 23.44
C PRO A 107 -11.78 11.93 22.93
#